data_AF-A0A2U1THI9-F1
#
_entry.id   AF-A0A2U1THI9-F1
#
_cell.length_a   1.000
_cell.length_b   1.000
_cell.length_c   1.000
_cell.angle_alpha   90.00
_cell.angle_beta   90.00
_cell.angle_gamma   90.00
#
_symmetry.space_group_name_H-M   'P 1'
#
loop_
_entity.id
_entity.type
_entity.pdbx_description
1 polymer ?
#
loop_
_entity_poly.entity_id
_entity_poly.type
_entity_poly.pdbx_seq_one_letter_code
_entity_poly.pdbx_strand_id
1 'polypeptide(L)' 'MKKDLKFSSLSLGRKIAVVVGGSVQVALAAAAWADLAKRPAAEINGPKPLWAAVIAVNWIGPIAYFVRGRRQDG' A
#
# COMPACT_ATOMS: atom_id res chain seq x y z
N MET A 1 7.82 -34.73 -0.42
CA MET A 1 8.58 -33.71 -1.18
C MET A 1 8.47 -32.37 -0.46
N LYS A 2 9.52 -31.91 0.25
CA LYS A 2 9.54 -30.59 0.88
C LYS A 2 9.83 -29.56 -0.21
N LYS A 3 8.94 -28.59 -0.42
CA LYS A 3 9.19 -27.47 -1.35
C LYS A 3 10.13 -26.49 -0.64
N ASP A 4 11.39 -26.44 -1.07
CA ASP A 4 12.34 -25.43 -0.60
C ASP A 4 11.91 -24.05 -1.09
N LEU A 5 11.23 -23.28 -0.24
CA LEU A 5 10.81 -21.88 -0.47
C LEU A 5 12.01 -20.92 -0.38
N LYS A 6 13.13 -21.23 -1.02
CA LYS A 6 14.30 -20.34 -1.06
C LYS A 6 14.16 -19.36 -2.19
N PHE A 7 14.30 -18.07 -1.91
CA PHE A 7 14.26 -17.02 -2.93
C PHE A 7 15.26 -17.30 -4.07
N SER A 8 16.42 -17.89 -3.75
CA SER A 8 17.47 -18.27 -4.71
C SER A 8 17.04 -19.32 -5.73
N SER A 9 16.05 -20.18 -5.45
CA SER A 9 15.57 -21.23 -6.38
C SER A 9 14.46 -20.75 -7.34
N LEU A 10 14.00 -19.51 -7.21
CA LEU A 10 13.01 -18.92 -8.13
C LEU A 10 13.63 -18.61 -9.50
N SER A 11 12.87 -18.86 -10.57
CA SER A 11 13.19 -18.38 -11.93
C SER A 11 13.41 -16.86 -11.92
N LEU A 12 14.28 -16.34 -12.78
CA LEU A 12 14.64 -14.92 -12.83
C LEU A 12 13.41 -13.99 -12.92
N GLY A 13 12.45 -14.30 -13.80
CA GLY A 13 11.22 -13.50 -13.93
C GLY A 13 10.39 -13.45 -12.65
N ARG A 14 10.36 -14.54 -11.87
CA ARG A 14 9.63 -14.61 -10.60
C ARG A 14 10.34 -13.84 -9.48
N LYS A 15 11.69 -13.81 -9.47
CA LYS A 15 12.46 -12.95 -8.57
C LYS A 15 12.19 -11.47 -8.87
N ILE A 16 12.22 -11.09 -10.15
CA ILE A 16 11.92 -9.71 -10.58
C ILE A 16 10.51 -9.31 -10.16
N ALA A 17 9.51 -10.16 -10.41
CA ALA A 17 8.13 -9.88 -10.03
C ALA A 17 7.96 -9.66 -8.51
N VAL A 18 8.63 -10.46 -7.68
CA VAL A 18 8.59 -10.30 -6.22
C VAL A 18 9.23 -8.98 -5.78
N VAL A 19 10.40 -8.65 -6.32
CA VAL A 19 11.10 -7.41 -5.99
C VAL A 19 10.28 -6.20 -6.41
N VAL A 20 9.83 -6.16 -7.67
CA VAL A 20 9.03 -5.06 -8.20
C VAL A 20 7.71 -4.92 -7.43
N GLY A 21 6.98 -6.03 -7.25
CA GLY A 21 5.72 -6.03 -6.51
C GLY A 21 5.90 -5.53 -5.07
N GLY A 22 6.92 -6.03 -4.36
CA GLY A 22 7.23 -5.59 -3.01
C GLY A 22 7.61 -4.11 -2.94
N SER A 23 8.46 -3.63 -3.85
CA SER A 23 8.82 -2.21 -3.92
C SER A 23 7.62 -1.31 -4.18
N VAL A 24 6.74 -1.69 -5.11
CA VAL A 24 5.51 -0.95 -5.39
C VAL A 24 4.59 -0.94 -4.17
N GLN A 25 4.44 -2.06 -3.47
CA GLN A 25 3.61 -2.15 -2.27
C GLN A 25 4.10 -1.18 -1.19
N VAL A 26 5.41 -1.20 -0.90
CA VAL A 26 6.03 -0.36 0.12
C VAL A 26 5.90 1.11 -0.25
N ALA A 27 6.19 1.47 -1.51
CA ALA A 27 6.07 2.84 -1.98
C ALA A 27 4.62 3.34 -1.89
N LEU A 28 3.64 2.51 -2.28
CA LEU A 28 2.23 2.85 -2.24
C LEU A 28 1.74 3.06 -0.79
N ALA A 29 2.10 2.17 0.13
CA ALA A 29 1.76 2.29 1.54
C ALA A 29 2.41 3.52 2.18
N ALA A 30 3.70 3.76 1.92
CA ALA A 30 4.41 4.93 2.41
C ALA A 30 3.79 6.23 1.89
N ALA A 31 3.43 6.29 0.60
CA ALA A 31 2.74 7.43 0.02
C ALA A 31 1.38 7.66 0.67
N ALA A 32 0.59 6.61 0.91
CA ALA A 32 -0.71 6.72 1.56
C ALA A 32 -0.60 7.27 2.99
N TRP A 33 0.35 6.76 3.78
CA TRP A 33 0.61 7.27 5.13
C TRP A 33 1.09 8.73 5.13
N ALA A 34 2.02 9.07 4.22
CA ALA A 34 2.54 10.43 4.10
C ALA A 34 1.44 11.42 3.67
N ASP A 35 0.58 11.02 2.74
CA ASP A 35 -0.57 11.82 2.29
C ASP A 35 -1.60 12.00 3.43
N LEU A 36 -1.94 10.93 4.17
CA LEU A 36 -2.85 11.00 5.32
C LEU A 36 -2.32 11.92 6.44
N ALA A 37 -1.02 11.87 6.70
CA ALA A 37 -0.37 12.70 7.70
C ALA A 37 -0.43 14.18 7.33
N LYS A 38 -0.12 14.50 6.06
CA LYS A 38 -0.02 15.87 5.56
C LYS A 38 -1.37 16.52 5.28
N ARG A 39 -2.38 15.76 4.83
CA ARG A 39 -3.69 16.32 4.46
C ARG A 39 -4.46 16.87 5.66
N PRO A 40 -5.10 18.05 5.54
CA PRO A 40 -6.09 18.50 6.51
C PRO A 40 -7.24 17.51 6.68
N ALA A 41 -7.81 17.43 7.88
CA ALA A 41 -8.93 16.52 8.15
C ALA A 41 -10.19 16.83 7.31
N ALA A 42 -10.37 18.09 6.89
CA ALA A 42 -11.47 18.52 6.04
C ALA A 42 -11.45 17.90 4.63
N GLU A 43 -10.25 17.56 4.14
CA GLU A 43 -10.02 16.93 2.84
C GLU A 43 -10.04 15.39 2.91
N ILE A 44 -10.37 14.81 4.06
CA ILE A 44 -10.40 13.36 4.25
C ILE A 44 -11.84 12.93 4.50
N ASN A 45 -12.25 11.85 3.83
CA ASN A 45 -13.58 11.28 3.96
C ASN A 45 -13.71 10.47 5.25
N GLY A 46 -13.94 11.16 6.37
CA GLY A 46 -14.11 10.55 7.69
C GLY A 46 -12.87 10.70 8.58
N PRO A 47 -12.83 10.01 9.73
CA PRO A 47 -11.77 10.21 10.73
C PRO A 47 -10.43 9.65 10.28
N LYS A 48 -9.34 10.41 10.50
CA LYS A 48 -7.96 9.99 10.16
C LYS A 48 -7.57 8.62 10.73
N PRO A 49 -7.87 8.28 12.00
CA PRO A 49 -7.52 6.97 12.56
C PRO A 49 -8.17 5.79 11.82
N LEU A 50 -9.36 5.98 11.25
CA LEU A 50 -10.00 4.93 10.44
C LEU A 50 -9.18 4.66 9.18
N TRP A 51 -8.77 5.70 8.47
CA TRP A 51 -7.95 5.56 7.27
C TRP A 51 -6.55 5.02 7.56
N ALA A 52 -5.97 5.40 8.70
CA ALA A 52 -4.73 4.81 9.21
C ALA A 52 -4.86 3.28 9.36
N ALA A 53 -5.94 2.80 9.97
CA ALA A 53 -6.21 1.37 10.10
C ALA A 53 -6.46 0.71 8.74
N VAL A 54 -7.20 1.37 7.83
CA VAL A 54 -7.46 0.86 6.48
C VAL A 54 -6.15 0.72 5.70
N ILE A 55 -5.27 1.72 5.68
CA ILE A 55 -3.97 1.69 4.95
C ILE A 55 -3.08 0.55 5.43
N ALA A 56 -3.18 0.15 6.70
CA ALA A 56 -2.42 -0.99 7.23
C ALA A 56 -2.82 -2.35 6.61
N VAL A 57 -3.94 -2.42 5.88
CA VAL A 57 -4.44 -3.65 5.25
C VAL A 57 -3.84 -3.87 3.86
N ASN A 58 -2.65 -4.48 3.81
CA ASN A 58 -2.01 -5.00 2.58
C ASN A 58 -2.13 -4.02 1.38
N TRP A 59 -2.48 -4.52 0.18
CA TRP A 59 -2.66 -3.71 -1.02
C TRP A 59 -3.98 -2.95 -1.03
N ILE A 60 -5.02 -3.53 -0.44
CA ILE A 60 -6.38 -3.00 -0.51
C ILE A 60 -6.47 -1.67 0.24
N GLY A 61 -5.78 -1.55 1.38
CA GLY A 61 -5.77 -0.39 2.23
C GLY A 61 -5.30 0.90 1.56
N PRO A 62 -4.03 0.96 1.11
CA PRO A 62 -3.48 2.12 0.43
C PRO A 62 -4.28 2.49 -0.84
N ILE A 63 -4.74 1.50 -1.61
CA ILE A 63 -5.57 1.73 -2.80
C ILE A 63 -6.91 2.36 -2.40
N ALA A 64 -7.61 1.79 -1.42
CA ALA A 64 -8.89 2.31 -0.94
C ALA A 64 -8.77 3.75 -0.40
N TYR A 65 -7.66 4.06 0.28
CA TYR A 65 -7.37 5.41 0.74
C TYR A 65 -7.26 6.42 -0.42
N PHE A 66 -6.52 6.10 -1.47
CA PHE A 66 -6.40 7.02 -2.61
C PHE A 66 -7.70 7.14 -3.43
N VAL A 67 -8.47 6.05 -3.53
CA VAL A 67 -9.73 6.04 -4.31
C VAL A 67 -10.88 6.71 -3.54
N ARG A 68 -10.96 6.54 -2.22
CA ARG A 68 -12.13 6.95 -1.43
C ARG A 68 -11.78 7.77 -0.18
N GLY A 69 -10.57 7.65 0.36
CA GLY A 69 -10.16 8.30 1.60
C GLY A 69 -9.86 9.78 1.49
N ARG A 70 -9.29 10.21 0.36
CA ARG A 70 -9.10 11.64 0.06
C ARG A 70 -10.31 12.23 -0.69
N ARG A 71 -10.65 13.47 -0.36
CA ARG A 71 -11.49 14.34 -1.19
C ARG A 71 -10.60 14.92 -2.28
N GLN A 72 -11.13 14.96 -3.50
CA GLN A 72 -10.52 15.73 -4.57
C GLN A 72 -11.23 17.07 -4.55
N ASP A 73 -10.50 18.12 -4.18
CA ASP A 73 -10.96 19.47 -4.36
C ASP A 73 -10.98 19.69 -5.89
N GLY A 74 -12.17 19.63 -6.47
CA GLY A 74 -12.40 19.99 -7.86
C GLY A 74 -12.38 21.50 -8.02
#